data_AF-M2NDD1-F1
#
_entry.id   AF-M2NDD1-F1
#
_cell.length_a   1.000
_cell.length_b   1.000
_cell.length_c   1.000
_cell.angle_alpha   90.00
_cell.angle_beta   90.00
_cell.angle_gamma   90.00
#
_symmetry.space_group_name_H-M   'P 1'
#
loop_
_entity.id
_entity.type
_entity.pdbx_description
1 polymer ?
#
loop_
_entity_poly.entity_id
_entity_poly.type
_entity_poly.pdbx_seq_one_letter_code
_entity_poly.pdbx_strand_id
1 'polypeptide(L)'
;LTQSRERERKQAIRQGLIADPDKPRSLAEAITPVGTCQDMCAEYERVERVVQNDVWTEETDPSHSAFSRTDAPPDESRMVKKFRRAAAGLEEQLPSDLRPPAVLKRTCDYLFNEVISGAERLEKVHHFVWDRTRAIRNDFSIQQLTKAEDLRIAIECYERIARFHILSLHQLAGATRPYDKYDAQQEREQLDRTLLSLMQYYEDSRGRVDLPNEVEFRAYCVIFQLQDPIPDLEDRVQSWPRHVVESGRVQAALQLYAAACNTHDGQGPLKPRANHLLAQQDWQRFWTLVGSKQVSYLMACVAEIYFNLVRRTALSALVHGFRENNKTSPLDWTVDVLLDILAFDEEEQVYTFCEAYGFSFAQREDGQQYLDLLS
;
A
#
# COMPACT_ATOMS: atom_id res chain seq x y z
N LEU A 1 -12.21 23.06 -27.40
CA LEU A 1 -11.83 23.06 -25.96
C LEU A 1 -10.45 23.66 -25.71
N THR A 2 -9.40 23.32 -26.47
CA THR A 2 -8.03 23.86 -26.29
C THR A 2 -7.95 25.39 -26.24
N GLN A 3 -8.60 26.11 -27.16
CA GLN A 3 -8.64 27.59 -27.11
C GLN A 3 -9.36 28.13 -25.87
N SER A 4 -10.38 27.42 -25.37
CA SER A 4 -11.07 27.79 -24.13
C SER A 4 -10.16 27.59 -22.94
N ARG A 5 -9.38 26.51 -22.94
CA ARG A 5 -8.41 26.16 -21.91
C ARG A 5 -7.30 27.20 -21.77
N GLU A 6 -6.77 27.70 -22.89
CA GLU A 6 -5.77 28.78 -22.87
C GLU A 6 -6.33 30.09 -22.28
N ARG A 7 -7.60 30.41 -22.56
CA ARG A 7 -8.29 31.58 -22.02
C ARG A 7 -8.52 31.43 -20.52
N GLU A 8 -8.98 30.25 -20.10
CA GLU A 8 -9.18 29.90 -18.69
C GLU A 8 -7.88 30.03 -17.90
N ARG A 9 -6.77 29.48 -18.41
CA ARG A 9 -5.45 29.61 -17.77
C ARG A 9 -5.03 31.08 -17.62
N LYS A 10 -5.14 31.88 -18.70
CA LYS A 10 -4.83 33.32 -18.64
C LYS A 10 -5.70 34.06 -17.63
N GLN A 11 -6.96 33.69 -17.50
CA GLN A 11 -7.87 34.26 -16.52
C GLN A 11 -7.51 33.84 -15.08
N ALA A 12 -7.20 32.57 -14.85
CA ALA A 12 -6.82 32.03 -13.56
C ALA A 12 -5.52 32.66 -13.04
N ILE A 13 -4.52 32.88 -13.91
CA ILE A 13 -3.30 33.62 -13.56
C ILE A 13 -3.62 35.07 -13.16
N ARG A 14 -4.46 35.77 -13.95
CA ARG A 14 -4.85 37.16 -13.64
C ARG A 14 -5.62 37.27 -12.32
N GLN A 15 -6.42 36.26 -11.99
CA GLN A 15 -7.19 36.20 -10.76
C GLN A 15 -6.38 35.68 -9.56
N GLY A 16 -5.13 35.27 -9.78
CA GLY A 16 -4.27 34.72 -8.73
C GLY A 16 -4.71 33.35 -8.22
N LEU A 17 -5.41 32.56 -9.04
CA LEU A 17 -5.87 31.21 -8.70
C LEU A 17 -4.82 30.12 -8.98
N ILE A 18 -3.85 30.42 -9.84
CA ILE A 18 -2.68 29.59 -10.14
C ILE A 18 -1.44 30.48 -10.27
N ALA A 19 -0.24 29.91 -10.15
CA ALA A 19 0.98 30.68 -10.34
C ALA A 19 1.20 31.01 -11.82
N ASP A 20 1.94 32.10 -12.05
CA ASP A 20 2.42 32.48 -13.37
C ASP A 20 3.74 31.73 -13.61
N PRO A 21 3.80 30.77 -14.55
CA PRO A 21 4.98 29.91 -14.73
C PRO A 21 6.24 30.70 -15.10
N ASP A 22 6.09 31.90 -15.67
CA ASP A 22 7.19 32.77 -16.07
C ASP A 22 7.71 33.66 -14.92
N LYS A 23 7.08 33.59 -13.73
CA LYS A 23 7.45 34.43 -12.58
C LYS A 23 7.83 33.58 -11.36
N PRO A 24 9.11 33.58 -10.94
CA PRO A 24 9.50 32.90 -9.73
C PRO A 24 8.82 33.54 -8.51
N ARG A 25 8.34 32.72 -7.59
CA ARG A 25 7.70 33.14 -6.33
C ARG A 25 8.34 32.47 -5.14
N SER A 26 8.24 33.13 -3.99
CA SER A 26 8.63 32.54 -2.71
C SER A 26 7.56 31.54 -2.21
N LEU A 27 7.97 30.58 -1.37
CA LEU A 27 7.03 29.64 -0.75
C LEU A 27 5.97 30.34 0.12
N ALA A 28 6.30 31.50 0.70
CA ALA A 28 5.36 32.29 1.49
C ALA A 28 4.21 32.90 0.65
N GLU A 29 4.41 33.00 -0.66
CA GLU A 29 3.43 33.54 -1.62
C GLU A 29 2.79 32.44 -2.46
N ALA A 30 2.92 31.18 -2.03
CA ALA A 30 2.35 30.04 -2.72
C ALA A 30 0.82 30.13 -2.72
N ILE A 31 0.23 29.97 -3.91
CA ILE A 31 -1.21 29.91 -4.06
C ILE A 31 -1.65 28.46 -3.79
N THR A 32 -2.62 28.30 -2.88
CA THR A 32 -3.30 27.01 -2.69
C THR A 32 -4.54 26.99 -3.56
N PRO A 33 -4.56 26.24 -4.68
CA PRO A 33 -5.71 26.20 -5.57
C PRO A 33 -6.87 25.46 -4.88
N VAL A 34 -8.10 25.93 -5.13
CA VAL A 34 -9.33 25.26 -4.69
C VAL A 34 -9.98 24.63 -5.92
N GLY A 35 -10.26 23.33 -5.86
CA GLY A 35 -10.87 22.60 -6.97
C GLY A 35 -12.31 23.01 -7.23
N THR A 36 -12.67 23.13 -8.50
CA THR A 36 -14.01 23.48 -8.97
C THR A 36 -14.66 22.42 -9.84
N CYS A 37 -13.93 21.35 -10.20
CA CYS A 37 -14.46 20.24 -11.00
C CYS A 37 -15.58 19.51 -10.25
N GLN A 38 -16.81 19.57 -10.76
CA GLN A 38 -17.97 18.92 -10.15
C GLN A 38 -18.19 17.47 -10.63
N ASP A 39 -17.32 16.95 -11.49
CA ASP A 39 -17.38 15.60 -12.05
C ASP A 39 -16.26 14.71 -11.51
N MET A 40 -16.35 13.40 -11.70
CA MET A 40 -15.25 12.48 -11.32
C MET A 40 -14.00 12.63 -12.20
N CYS A 41 -14.15 13.23 -13.38
CA CYS A 41 -13.11 13.58 -14.33
C CYS A 41 -13.48 14.90 -15.01
N ALA A 42 -12.57 15.86 -15.12
CA ALA A 42 -12.85 17.15 -15.76
C ALA A 42 -13.14 16.99 -17.26
N GLU A 43 -14.06 17.79 -17.81
CA GLU A 43 -14.47 17.73 -19.23
C GLU A 43 -13.27 17.77 -20.18
N TYR A 44 -12.30 18.66 -19.90
CA TYR A 44 -11.10 18.77 -20.72
C TYR A 44 -10.33 17.44 -20.78
N GLU A 45 -10.13 16.78 -19.65
CA GLU A 45 -9.48 15.47 -19.60
C GLU A 45 -10.32 14.40 -20.30
N ARG A 46 -11.65 14.39 -20.10
CA ARG A 46 -12.54 13.42 -20.76
C ARG A 46 -12.35 13.49 -22.27
N VAL A 47 -12.47 14.68 -22.86
CA VAL A 47 -12.32 14.86 -24.31
C VAL A 47 -10.89 14.57 -24.77
N GLU A 48 -9.87 15.01 -24.03
CA GLU A 48 -8.46 14.71 -24.34
C GLU A 48 -8.21 13.21 -24.45
N ARG A 49 -8.67 12.42 -23.46
CA ARG A 49 -8.48 10.97 -23.46
C ARG A 49 -9.30 10.25 -24.52
N VAL A 50 -10.51 10.71 -24.83
CA VAL A 50 -11.31 10.17 -25.94
C VAL A 50 -10.60 10.38 -27.27
N VAL A 51 -10.06 11.58 -27.53
CA VAL A 51 -9.31 11.87 -28.75
C VAL A 51 -8.01 11.05 -28.84
N GLN A 52 -7.35 10.80 -27.71
CA GLN A 52 -6.11 10.03 -27.62
C GLN A 52 -6.33 8.50 -27.58
N ASN A 53 -7.58 8.02 -27.60
CA ASN A 53 -7.93 6.62 -27.36
C ASN A 53 -7.33 6.06 -26.06
N ASP A 54 -7.31 6.86 -24.99
CA ASP A 54 -6.83 6.51 -23.64
C ASP A 54 -8.01 6.44 -22.64
N VAL A 55 -9.10 5.79 -23.07
CA VAL A 55 -10.26 5.47 -22.22
C VAL A 55 -10.17 4.01 -21.81
N TRP A 56 -10.27 3.74 -20.50
CA TRP A 56 -10.14 2.37 -19.99
C TRP A 56 -11.49 1.67 -20.01
N THR A 57 -11.48 0.34 -20.05
CA THR A 57 -12.70 -0.49 -20.16
C THR A 57 -13.71 -0.21 -19.04
N GLU A 58 -13.26 0.17 -17.85
CA GLU A 58 -14.13 0.53 -16.73
C GLU A 58 -14.92 1.82 -16.97
N GLU A 59 -14.52 2.62 -17.95
CA GLU A 59 -15.06 3.95 -18.29
C GLU A 59 -15.92 3.94 -19.56
N THR A 60 -16.20 2.76 -20.12
CA THR A 60 -17.06 2.59 -21.30
C THR A 60 -18.44 2.06 -20.91
N ASP A 61 -19.39 2.16 -21.85
CA ASP A 61 -20.76 1.69 -21.67
C ASP A 61 -20.80 0.17 -21.37
N PRO A 62 -21.29 -0.25 -20.19
CA PRO A 62 -21.35 -1.66 -19.81
C PRO A 62 -22.45 -2.43 -20.54
N SER A 63 -23.43 -1.74 -21.12
CA SER A 63 -24.53 -2.36 -21.87
C SER A 63 -24.12 -2.72 -23.31
N HIS A 64 -22.94 -2.27 -23.73
CA HIS A 64 -22.40 -2.57 -25.03
C HIS A 64 -22.05 -4.07 -25.14
N SER A 65 -22.55 -4.69 -26.21
CA SER A 65 -22.43 -6.13 -26.41
C SER A 65 -20.98 -6.52 -26.67
N ALA A 66 -20.48 -7.50 -25.91
CA ALA A 66 -19.19 -8.15 -26.16
C ALA A 66 -19.08 -8.79 -27.56
N PHE A 67 -20.20 -8.99 -28.27
CA PHE A 67 -20.24 -9.49 -29.65
C PHE A 67 -20.29 -8.38 -30.70
N SER A 68 -20.30 -7.11 -30.29
CA SER A 68 -20.25 -5.99 -31.21
C SER A 68 -18.91 -5.94 -31.96
N ARG A 69 -18.95 -5.50 -33.22
CA ARG A 69 -17.74 -5.32 -34.04
C ARG A 69 -17.05 -3.98 -33.81
N THR A 70 -17.65 -3.11 -33.00
CA THR A 70 -17.11 -1.78 -32.65
C THR A 70 -16.71 -1.77 -31.19
N ASP A 71 -15.73 -0.95 -30.82
CA ASP A 71 -15.38 -0.76 -29.42
C ASP A 71 -16.56 -0.17 -28.62
N ALA A 72 -16.58 -0.44 -27.32
CA ALA A 72 -17.56 0.14 -26.42
C ALA A 72 -17.37 1.67 -26.35
N PRO A 73 -18.43 2.47 -26.56
CA PRO A 73 -18.30 3.92 -26.52
C PRO A 73 -17.93 4.37 -25.09
N PRO A 74 -17.11 5.43 -24.95
CA PRO A 74 -16.85 6.08 -23.67
C PRO A 74 -18.16 6.53 -23.01
N ASP A 75 -18.28 6.33 -21.69
CA ASP A 75 -19.37 6.83 -20.87
C ASP A 75 -18.83 7.90 -19.91
N GLU A 76 -19.14 9.17 -20.20
CA GLU A 76 -18.65 10.30 -19.41
C GLU A 76 -19.00 10.20 -17.91
N SER A 77 -20.12 9.55 -17.57
CA SER A 77 -20.54 9.37 -16.17
C SER A 77 -19.64 8.40 -15.40
N ARG A 78 -18.89 7.55 -16.11
CA ARG A 78 -17.99 6.53 -15.56
C ARG A 78 -16.52 6.95 -15.62
N MET A 79 -16.19 7.98 -16.38
CA MET A 79 -14.82 8.47 -16.51
C MET A 79 -14.32 9.06 -15.18
N VAL A 80 -13.19 8.56 -14.69
CA VAL A 80 -12.54 9.06 -13.47
C VAL A 80 -11.19 9.66 -13.83
N LYS A 81 -10.83 10.78 -13.20
CA LYS A 81 -9.56 11.47 -13.44
C LYS A 81 -8.37 10.51 -13.28
N LYS A 82 -7.55 10.38 -14.33
CA LYS A 82 -6.34 9.56 -14.38
C LYS A 82 -5.20 10.25 -13.65
N PHE A 83 -4.35 9.49 -12.97
CA PHE A 83 -3.21 10.08 -12.28
C PHE A 83 -2.17 10.61 -13.28
N ARG A 84 -1.80 11.88 -13.15
CA ARG A 84 -0.70 12.51 -13.91
C ARG A 84 0.48 12.74 -12.97
N ARG A 85 1.66 12.23 -13.34
CA ARG A 85 2.90 12.51 -12.59
C ARG A 85 3.25 13.98 -12.74
N ALA A 86 3.59 14.66 -11.65
CA ALA A 86 4.25 15.96 -11.74
C ALA A 86 5.60 15.77 -12.44
N ALA A 87 5.81 16.43 -13.57
CA ALA A 87 7.04 16.37 -14.35
C ALA A 87 7.42 17.78 -14.80
N ALA A 88 8.72 18.04 -14.98
CA ALA A 88 9.21 19.31 -15.47
C ALA A 88 8.59 19.61 -16.86
N GLY A 89 7.98 20.79 -17.01
CA GLY A 89 7.30 21.21 -18.24
C GLY A 89 5.82 20.86 -18.32
N LEU A 90 5.26 20.13 -17.35
CA LEU A 90 3.80 20.02 -17.23
C LEU A 90 3.24 21.28 -16.57
N GLU A 91 2.23 21.87 -17.20
CA GLU A 91 1.58 23.08 -16.70
C GLU A 91 0.88 22.82 -15.35
N GLU A 92 0.84 23.83 -14.48
CA GLU A 92 0.05 23.76 -13.25
C GLU A 92 -1.42 23.44 -13.56
N GLN A 93 -2.01 22.60 -12.71
CA GLN A 93 -3.41 22.21 -12.83
C GLN A 93 -4.31 23.41 -12.51
N LEU A 94 -5.33 23.62 -13.34
CA LEU A 94 -6.33 24.65 -13.11
C LEU A 94 -7.31 24.20 -12.02
N PRO A 95 -8.00 25.15 -11.35
CA PRO A 95 -9.11 24.83 -10.45
C PRO A 95 -10.12 23.86 -11.07
N SER A 96 -10.43 24.01 -12.36
CA SER A 96 -11.35 23.13 -13.09
C SER A 96 -10.84 21.71 -13.33
N ASP A 97 -9.56 21.44 -13.10
CA ASP A 97 -8.99 20.08 -13.15
C ASP A 97 -9.07 19.36 -11.81
N LEU A 98 -9.18 20.13 -10.72
CA LEU A 98 -9.13 19.63 -9.37
C LEU A 98 -10.54 19.41 -8.85
N ARG A 99 -10.79 18.23 -8.29
CA ARG A 99 -12.07 17.89 -7.67
C ARG A 99 -12.07 18.40 -6.23
N PRO A 100 -13.10 19.14 -5.79
CA PRO A 100 -13.22 19.52 -4.39
C PRO A 100 -13.51 18.29 -3.50
N PRO A 101 -13.31 18.39 -2.17
CA PRO A 101 -13.42 17.26 -1.24
C PRO A 101 -14.70 16.43 -1.37
N ALA A 102 -15.87 17.07 -1.48
CA ALA A 102 -17.15 16.36 -1.65
C ALA A 102 -17.19 15.48 -2.92
N VAL A 103 -16.59 15.95 -4.01
CA VAL A 103 -16.51 15.22 -5.29
C VAL A 103 -15.47 14.10 -5.19
N LEU A 104 -14.35 14.35 -4.51
CA LEU A 104 -13.35 13.31 -4.22
C LEU A 104 -13.95 12.17 -3.38
N LYS A 105 -14.75 12.50 -2.36
CA LYS A 105 -15.49 11.51 -1.58
C LYS A 105 -16.42 10.69 -2.46
N ARG A 106 -17.26 11.35 -3.27
CA ARG A 106 -18.18 10.66 -4.18
C ARG A 106 -17.45 9.79 -5.21
N THR A 107 -16.29 10.25 -5.69
CA THR A 107 -15.44 9.45 -6.59
C THR A 107 -14.90 8.22 -5.87
N CYS A 108 -14.44 8.37 -4.62
CA CYS A 108 -14.04 7.26 -3.77
C CYS A 108 -15.23 6.30 -3.55
N ASP A 109 -16.42 6.81 -3.24
CA ASP A 109 -17.64 6.01 -3.11
C ASP A 109 -17.92 5.19 -4.38
N TYR A 110 -17.85 5.80 -5.56
CA TYR A 110 -18.00 5.10 -6.85
C TYR A 110 -16.96 3.98 -7.06
N LEU A 111 -15.67 4.28 -6.85
CA LEU A 111 -14.60 3.29 -7.05
C LEU A 111 -14.78 2.04 -6.17
N PHE A 112 -15.17 2.21 -4.92
CA PHE A 112 -15.29 1.10 -3.98
C PHE A 112 -16.67 0.40 -4.06
N ASN A 113 -17.75 1.16 -4.15
CA ASN A 113 -19.11 0.63 -4.04
C ASN A 113 -19.67 0.17 -5.40
N GLU A 114 -19.12 0.66 -6.51
CA GLU A 114 -19.56 0.27 -7.86
C GLU A 114 -18.47 -0.50 -8.60
N VAL A 115 -17.24 0.05 -8.69
CA VAL A 115 -16.19 -0.58 -9.51
C VAL A 115 -15.63 -1.84 -8.84
N ILE A 116 -15.15 -1.75 -7.59
CA ILE A 116 -14.66 -2.94 -6.87
C ILE A 116 -15.82 -3.91 -6.60
N SER A 117 -16.92 -3.43 -6.03
CA SER A 117 -18.03 -4.29 -5.60
C SER A 117 -18.76 -4.95 -6.78
N GLY A 118 -18.75 -4.32 -7.97
CA GLY A 118 -19.30 -4.89 -9.20
C GLY A 118 -18.33 -5.78 -9.97
N ALA A 119 -17.05 -5.84 -9.58
CA ALA A 119 -16.07 -6.69 -10.24
C ALA A 119 -16.18 -8.14 -9.74
N GLU A 120 -16.13 -9.08 -10.67
CA GLU A 120 -16.09 -10.52 -10.34
C GLU A 120 -14.81 -10.88 -9.55
N ARG A 121 -13.68 -10.27 -9.93
CA ARG A 121 -12.36 -10.52 -9.36
C ARG A 121 -11.57 -9.22 -9.31
N LEU A 122 -10.82 -8.99 -8.22
CA LEU A 122 -10.12 -7.74 -7.97
C LEU A 122 -9.11 -7.42 -9.09
N GLU A 123 -8.38 -8.42 -9.60
CA GLU A 123 -7.35 -8.21 -10.62
C GLU A 123 -7.88 -7.57 -11.92
N LYS A 124 -9.18 -7.73 -12.22
CA LYS A 124 -9.78 -7.17 -13.43
C LYS A 124 -9.87 -5.64 -13.39
N VAL A 125 -10.04 -5.07 -12.20
CA VAL A 125 -10.24 -3.62 -11.99
C VAL A 125 -9.13 -2.99 -11.16
N HIS A 126 -8.23 -3.80 -10.59
CA HIS A 126 -7.20 -3.34 -9.66
C HIS A 126 -6.36 -2.20 -10.24
N HIS A 127 -5.83 -2.36 -11.46
CA HIS A 127 -5.00 -1.33 -12.10
C HIS A 127 -5.75 0.00 -12.28
N PHE A 128 -7.04 -0.05 -12.63
CA PHE A 128 -7.91 1.12 -12.70
C PHE A 128 -8.04 1.80 -11.34
N VAL A 129 -8.47 1.06 -10.33
CA VAL A 129 -8.70 1.64 -8.99
C VAL A 129 -7.41 2.16 -8.38
N TRP A 130 -6.30 1.45 -8.56
CA TRP A 130 -4.96 1.87 -8.11
C TRP A 130 -4.55 3.24 -8.68
N ASP A 131 -4.74 3.44 -9.99
CA ASP A 131 -4.43 4.72 -10.64
C ASP A 131 -5.37 5.84 -10.16
N ARG A 132 -6.67 5.57 -10.12
CA ARG A 132 -7.68 6.58 -9.79
C ARG A 132 -7.65 6.99 -8.32
N THR A 133 -7.37 6.06 -7.40
CA THR A 133 -7.17 6.38 -5.97
C THR A 133 -5.91 7.22 -5.74
N ARG A 134 -4.85 6.99 -6.52
CA ARG A 134 -3.66 7.85 -6.54
C ARG A 134 -3.99 9.26 -7.05
N ALA A 135 -4.84 9.39 -8.06
CA ALA A 135 -5.34 10.69 -8.53
C ALA A 135 -6.17 11.43 -7.47
N ILE A 136 -7.00 10.70 -6.71
CA ILE A 136 -7.77 11.27 -5.58
C ILE A 136 -6.82 11.85 -4.51
N ARG A 137 -5.84 11.07 -4.07
CA ARG A 137 -4.81 11.51 -3.10
C ARG A 137 -4.04 12.73 -3.61
N ASN A 138 -3.71 12.75 -4.90
CA ASN A 138 -3.01 13.87 -5.52
C ASN A 138 -3.83 15.16 -5.48
N ASP A 139 -5.14 15.09 -5.77
CA ASP A 139 -6.02 16.26 -5.70
C ASP A 139 -6.14 16.80 -4.26
N PHE A 140 -6.20 15.93 -3.24
CA PHE A 140 -6.16 16.36 -1.84
C PHE A 140 -4.84 17.05 -1.49
N SER A 141 -3.71 16.47 -1.91
CA SER A 141 -2.38 17.02 -1.65
C SER A 141 -2.17 18.38 -2.32
N ILE A 142 -2.74 18.62 -3.50
CA ILE A 142 -2.59 19.92 -4.18
C ILE A 142 -3.41 21.00 -3.47
N GLN A 143 -4.59 20.66 -2.93
CA GLN A 143 -5.52 21.62 -2.34
C GLN A 143 -5.22 21.98 -0.87
N GLN A 144 -4.24 21.34 -0.22
CA GLN A 144 -3.76 21.66 1.15
C GLN A 144 -4.90 22.01 2.13
N LEU A 145 -5.78 21.05 2.37
CA LEU A 145 -7.04 21.27 3.08
C LEU A 145 -6.85 21.80 4.50
N THR A 146 -7.69 22.78 4.88
CA THR A 146 -7.67 23.38 6.22
C THR A 146 -9.01 23.33 6.94
N LYS A 147 -10.13 23.11 6.26
CA LYS A 147 -11.45 23.07 6.90
C LYS A 147 -11.70 21.71 7.55
N ALA A 148 -12.28 21.69 8.75
CA ALA A 148 -12.52 20.48 9.52
C ALA A 148 -13.33 19.42 8.76
N GLU A 149 -14.41 19.81 8.07
CA GLU A 149 -15.21 18.87 7.26
C GLU A 149 -14.43 18.28 6.08
N ASP A 150 -13.64 19.11 5.41
CA ASP A 150 -12.80 18.64 4.29
C ASP A 150 -11.70 17.68 4.78
N LEU A 151 -11.14 17.95 5.97
CA LEU A 151 -10.17 17.06 6.62
C LEU A 151 -10.79 15.70 6.96
N ARG A 152 -12.02 15.66 7.51
CA ARG A 152 -12.73 14.40 7.76
C ARG A 152 -12.92 13.59 6.48
N ILE A 153 -13.32 14.26 5.40
CA ILE A 153 -13.49 13.62 4.09
C ILE A 153 -12.16 13.05 3.58
N ALA A 154 -11.07 13.82 3.67
CA ALA A 154 -9.76 13.36 3.24
C ALA A 154 -9.31 12.15 4.05
N ILE A 155 -9.40 12.21 5.37
CA ILE A 155 -9.07 11.10 6.28
C ILE A 155 -9.86 9.84 5.88
N GLU A 156 -11.19 9.93 5.74
CA GLU A 156 -12.02 8.79 5.32
C GLU A 156 -11.54 8.19 3.99
N CYS A 157 -11.23 9.03 2.99
CA CYS A 157 -10.73 8.55 1.71
C CYS A 157 -9.37 7.86 1.83
N TYR A 158 -8.42 8.45 2.55
CA TYR A 158 -7.09 7.86 2.77
C TYR A 158 -7.17 6.54 3.53
N GLU A 159 -8.02 6.44 4.55
CA GLU A 159 -8.26 5.21 5.29
C GLU A 159 -8.76 4.08 4.38
N ARG A 160 -9.74 4.36 3.52
CA ARG A 160 -10.26 3.37 2.55
C ARG A 160 -9.23 2.97 1.51
N ILE A 161 -8.46 3.93 1.00
CA ILE A 161 -7.39 3.68 0.02
C ILE A 161 -6.28 2.83 0.63
N ALA A 162 -5.89 3.09 1.88
CA ALA A 162 -4.91 2.25 2.58
C ALA A 162 -5.43 0.81 2.78
N ARG A 163 -6.71 0.63 3.18
CA ARG A 163 -7.32 -0.70 3.28
C ARG A 163 -7.37 -1.42 1.92
N PHE A 164 -7.65 -0.70 0.83
CA PHE A 164 -7.57 -1.23 -0.53
C PHE A 164 -6.17 -1.77 -0.84
N HIS A 165 -5.12 -0.96 -0.67
CA HIS A 165 -3.75 -1.40 -0.95
C HIS A 165 -3.32 -2.60 -0.09
N ILE A 166 -3.69 -2.62 1.20
CA ILE A 166 -3.42 -3.77 2.08
C ILE A 166 -4.10 -5.04 1.54
N LEU A 167 -5.38 -4.94 1.18
CA LEU A 167 -6.13 -6.08 0.64
C LEU A 167 -5.58 -6.53 -0.72
N SER A 168 -5.23 -5.59 -1.59
CA SER A 168 -4.64 -5.87 -2.90
C SER A 168 -3.34 -6.64 -2.78
N LEU A 169 -2.45 -6.25 -1.86
CA LEU A 169 -1.18 -6.96 -1.63
C LEU A 169 -1.40 -8.43 -1.30
N HIS A 170 -2.41 -8.75 -0.48
CA HIS A 170 -2.77 -10.12 -0.14
C HIS A 170 -3.47 -10.86 -1.29
N GLN A 171 -4.57 -10.31 -1.81
CA GLN A 171 -5.38 -10.99 -2.82
C GLN A 171 -4.65 -11.21 -4.16
N LEU A 172 -3.61 -10.41 -4.40
CA LEU A 172 -2.78 -10.48 -5.61
C LEU A 172 -1.38 -11.08 -5.33
N ALA A 173 -1.15 -11.69 -4.16
CA ALA A 173 0.13 -12.29 -3.74
C ALA A 173 0.46 -13.64 -4.42
N GLY A 174 -0.35 -14.10 -5.37
CA GLY A 174 -0.21 -15.42 -5.99
C GLY A 174 1.11 -15.64 -6.74
N ALA A 175 1.47 -16.91 -6.94
CA ALA A 175 2.69 -17.31 -7.65
C ALA A 175 2.73 -16.83 -9.11
N THR A 176 1.56 -16.67 -9.72
CA THR A 176 1.43 -16.10 -11.07
C THR A 176 1.08 -14.63 -10.99
N ARG A 177 1.70 -13.82 -11.87
CA ARG A 177 1.40 -12.40 -11.94
C ARG A 177 -0.09 -12.22 -12.31
N PRO A 178 -0.88 -11.44 -11.53
CA PRO A 178 -2.32 -11.30 -11.76
C PRO A 178 -2.65 -10.70 -13.14
N TYR A 179 -1.83 -9.75 -13.60
CA TYR A 179 -1.91 -9.14 -14.93
C TYR A 179 -0.56 -8.46 -15.26
N ASP A 180 -0.27 -8.23 -16.54
CA ASP A 180 1.07 -7.84 -17.04
C ASP A 180 1.74 -6.68 -16.29
N LYS A 181 0.96 -5.66 -15.94
CA LYS A 181 1.42 -4.42 -15.30
C LYS A 181 1.44 -4.46 -13.77
N TYR A 182 1.04 -5.57 -13.14
CA TYR A 182 1.06 -5.66 -11.68
C TYR A 182 2.49 -5.73 -11.14
N ASP A 183 2.76 -4.95 -10.11
CA ASP A 183 4.04 -4.89 -9.42
C ASP A 183 3.77 -4.70 -7.92
N ALA A 184 4.01 -5.76 -7.14
CA ALA A 184 3.77 -5.76 -5.70
C ALA A 184 4.66 -4.74 -4.96
N GLN A 185 5.84 -4.40 -5.49
CA GLN A 185 6.69 -3.36 -4.90
C GLN A 185 6.03 -1.99 -5.10
N GLN A 186 5.52 -1.69 -6.30
CA GLN A 186 4.81 -0.44 -6.54
C GLN A 186 3.53 -0.34 -5.70
N GLU A 187 2.82 -1.45 -5.49
CA GLU A 187 1.67 -1.53 -4.59
C GLU A 187 2.06 -1.18 -3.15
N ARG A 188 3.12 -1.81 -2.64
CA ARG A 188 3.69 -1.53 -1.32
C ARG A 188 4.11 -0.07 -1.18
N GLU A 189 4.75 0.51 -2.19
CA GLU A 189 5.13 1.93 -2.20
C GLU A 189 3.92 2.87 -2.20
N GLN A 190 2.81 2.51 -2.85
CA GLN A 190 1.58 3.30 -2.76
C GLN A 190 0.93 3.21 -1.39
N LEU A 191 0.92 2.02 -0.77
CA LEU A 191 0.47 1.86 0.61
C LEU A 191 1.30 2.74 1.55
N ASP A 192 2.62 2.68 1.45
CA ASP A 192 3.55 3.46 2.28
C ASP A 192 3.25 4.96 2.20
N ARG A 193 3.19 5.50 0.97
CA ARG A 193 2.85 6.92 0.74
C ARG A 193 1.45 7.28 1.24
N THR A 194 0.49 6.35 1.18
CA THR A 194 -0.86 6.57 1.69
C THR A 194 -0.86 6.65 3.21
N LEU A 195 -0.20 5.71 3.89
CA LEU A 195 -0.09 5.67 5.34
C LEU A 195 0.68 6.89 5.87
N LEU A 196 1.77 7.29 5.21
CA LEU A 196 2.52 8.49 5.59
C LEU A 196 1.66 9.76 5.57
N SER A 197 0.94 10.00 4.47
CA SER A 197 0.01 11.12 4.38
C SER A 197 -1.12 11.03 5.40
N LEU A 198 -1.65 9.84 5.66
CA LEU A 198 -2.70 9.64 6.66
C LEU A 198 -2.20 9.95 8.08
N MET A 199 -0.97 9.55 8.42
CA MET A 199 -0.35 9.91 9.70
C MET A 199 -0.22 11.43 9.84
N GLN A 200 0.20 12.13 8.78
CA GLN A 200 0.26 13.59 8.77
C GLN A 200 -1.14 14.22 8.99
N TYR A 201 -2.18 13.70 8.32
CA TYR A 201 -3.55 14.16 8.54
C TYR A 201 -4.02 13.95 9.99
N TYR A 202 -3.67 12.82 10.62
CA TYR A 202 -3.99 12.59 12.02
C TYR A 202 -3.31 13.59 12.95
N GLU A 203 -2.04 13.92 12.73
CA GLU A 203 -1.37 14.94 13.56
C GLU A 203 -1.93 16.34 13.32
N ASP A 204 -2.11 16.75 12.06
CA ASP A 204 -2.58 18.11 11.71
C ASP A 204 -4.05 18.36 12.06
N SER A 205 -4.83 17.29 12.21
CA SER A 205 -6.26 17.35 12.55
C SER A 205 -6.53 17.04 14.03
N ARG A 206 -5.51 16.74 14.82
CA ARG A 206 -5.64 16.41 16.24
C ARG A 206 -6.28 17.56 17.01
N GLY A 207 -7.35 17.25 17.77
CA GLY A 207 -8.13 18.25 18.51
C GLY A 207 -9.06 19.11 17.65
N ARG A 208 -9.12 18.87 16.34
CA ARG A 208 -9.98 19.61 15.39
C ARG A 208 -11.11 18.72 14.84
N VAL A 209 -10.83 17.42 14.68
CA VAL A 209 -11.79 16.41 14.23
C VAL A 209 -11.61 15.13 15.04
N ASP A 210 -12.65 14.29 15.08
CA ASP A 210 -12.58 12.97 15.70
C ASP A 210 -11.85 11.99 14.80
N LEU A 211 -10.99 11.15 15.40
CA LEU A 211 -10.11 10.22 14.70
C LEU A 211 -10.38 8.77 15.14
N PRO A 212 -11.59 8.21 14.89
CA PRO A 212 -12.01 6.92 15.46
C PRO A 212 -11.15 5.74 14.99
N ASN A 213 -10.56 5.83 13.80
CA ASN A 213 -9.75 4.75 13.21
C ASN A 213 -8.24 4.96 13.38
N GLU A 214 -7.77 5.99 14.10
CA GLU A 214 -6.33 6.26 14.26
C GLU A 214 -5.58 5.01 14.78
N VAL A 215 -6.14 4.34 15.77
CA VAL A 215 -5.62 3.09 16.34
C VAL A 215 -5.43 1.99 15.29
N GLU A 216 -6.34 1.89 14.32
CA GLU A 216 -6.25 0.91 13.24
C GLU A 216 -5.02 1.13 12.37
N PHE A 217 -4.87 2.34 11.84
CA PHE A 217 -3.81 2.64 10.88
C PHE A 217 -2.44 2.76 11.54
N ARG A 218 -2.38 3.18 12.82
CA ARG A 218 -1.16 3.11 13.62
C ARG A 218 -0.67 1.67 13.76
N ALA A 219 -1.58 0.72 14.02
CA ALA A 219 -1.23 -0.70 14.08
C ALA A 219 -0.69 -1.22 12.73
N TYR A 220 -1.27 -0.81 11.59
CA TYR A 220 -0.70 -1.12 10.28
C TYR A 220 0.71 -0.53 10.11
N CYS A 221 0.92 0.73 10.50
CA CYS A 221 2.24 1.37 10.44
C CYS A 221 3.29 0.63 11.28
N VAL A 222 2.94 0.14 12.47
CA VAL A 222 3.87 -0.65 13.32
C VAL A 222 4.34 -1.90 12.57
N ILE A 223 3.41 -2.71 12.04
CA ILE A 223 3.76 -3.96 11.32
C ILE A 223 4.56 -3.62 10.04
N PHE A 224 4.17 -2.55 9.35
CA PHE A 224 4.80 -2.14 8.10
C PHE A 224 6.25 -1.67 8.24
N GLN A 225 6.72 -1.39 9.46
CA GLN A 225 8.10 -0.98 9.74
C GLN A 225 9.10 -2.12 9.90
N LEU A 226 8.69 -3.38 9.76
CA LEU A 226 9.59 -4.55 9.94
C LEU A 226 10.85 -4.53 9.07
N GLN A 227 10.82 -3.84 7.93
CA GLN A 227 11.97 -3.64 7.05
C GLN A 227 12.28 -2.17 6.79
N ASP A 228 11.85 -1.27 7.67
CA ASP A 228 12.16 0.15 7.52
C ASP A 228 13.68 0.37 7.64
N PRO A 229 14.32 1.07 6.69
CA PRO A 229 15.72 1.46 6.83
C PRO A 229 15.97 2.39 8.02
N ILE A 230 14.96 3.07 8.55
CA ILE A 230 15.07 3.99 9.69
C ILE A 230 14.42 3.34 10.92
N PRO A 231 15.19 2.94 11.94
CA PRO A 231 14.66 2.30 13.14
C PRO A 231 14.18 3.34 14.17
N ASP A 232 13.13 4.09 13.84
CA ASP A 232 12.56 5.15 14.70
C ASP A 232 11.21 4.79 15.34
N LEU A 233 10.78 3.52 15.22
CA LEU A 233 9.48 3.07 15.73
C LEU A 233 9.28 3.46 17.19
N GLU A 234 10.28 3.22 18.03
CA GLU A 234 10.21 3.44 19.48
C GLU A 234 9.95 4.91 19.80
N ASP A 235 10.71 5.82 19.19
CA ASP A 235 10.55 7.27 19.33
C ASP A 235 9.17 7.72 18.83
N ARG A 236 8.73 7.17 17.69
CA ARG A 236 7.41 7.45 17.14
C ARG A 236 6.31 7.01 18.09
N VAL A 237 6.34 5.78 18.61
CA VAL A 237 5.31 5.26 19.50
C VAL A 237 5.24 6.07 20.81
N GLN A 238 6.39 6.52 21.33
CA GLN A 238 6.43 7.39 22.52
C GLN A 238 5.77 8.75 22.30
N SER A 239 5.74 9.25 21.05
CA SER A 239 5.08 10.51 20.70
C SER A 239 3.55 10.41 20.59
N TRP A 240 3.00 9.19 20.54
CA TRP A 240 1.57 8.98 20.30
C TRP A 240 0.73 9.24 21.55
N PRO A 241 -0.57 9.58 21.40
CA PRO A 241 -1.47 9.68 22.53
C PRO A 241 -1.57 8.37 23.30
N ARG A 242 -1.67 8.48 24.63
CA ARG A 242 -1.74 7.32 25.54
C ARG A 242 -2.83 6.31 25.15
N HIS A 243 -4.03 6.78 24.79
CA HIS A 243 -5.13 5.90 24.38
C HIS A 243 -4.86 5.11 23.09
N VAL A 244 -3.99 5.63 22.22
CA VAL A 244 -3.55 4.92 21.00
C VAL A 244 -2.56 3.83 21.37
N VAL A 245 -1.55 4.18 22.16
CA VAL A 245 -0.49 3.25 22.60
C VAL A 245 -1.07 2.09 23.41
N GLU A 246 -1.95 2.38 24.37
CA GLU A 246 -2.56 1.38 25.26
C GLU A 246 -3.65 0.53 24.57
N SER A 247 -4.00 0.85 23.32
CA SER A 247 -5.02 0.09 22.60
C SER A 247 -4.57 -1.34 22.32
N GLY A 248 -5.47 -2.32 22.50
CA GLY A 248 -5.14 -3.73 22.27
C GLY A 248 -4.64 -4.02 20.85
N ARG A 249 -5.12 -3.25 19.86
CA ARG A 249 -4.71 -3.39 18.46
C ARG A 249 -3.26 -2.95 18.23
N VAL A 250 -2.85 -1.81 18.79
CA VAL A 250 -1.45 -1.33 18.70
C VAL A 250 -0.54 -2.22 19.53
N GLN A 251 -0.97 -2.68 20.71
CA GLN A 251 -0.20 -3.63 21.51
C GLN A 251 0.02 -4.97 20.78
N ALA A 252 -0.99 -5.51 20.11
CA ALA A 252 -0.84 -6.71 19.29
C ALA A 252 0.14 -6.48 18.12
N ALA A 253 0.07 -5.32 17.46
CA ALA A 253 1.02 -4.96 16.41
C ALA A 253 2.46 -4.84 16.92
N LEU A 254 2.69 -4.26 18.09
CA LEU A 254 4.01 -4.17 18.73
C LEU A 254 4.56 -5.54 19.10
N GLN A 255 3.71 -6.46 19.57
CA GLN A 255 4.10 -7.84 19.85
C GLN A 255 4.45 -8.61 18.58
N LEU A 256 3.66 -8.46 17.51
CA LEU A 256 3.97 -9.01 16.19
C LEU A 256 5.31 -8.51 15.68
N TYR A 257 5.52 -7.19 15.77
CA TYR A 257 6.76 -6.54 15.37
C TYR A 257 7.94 -7.14 16.14
N ALA A 258 7.94 -7.09 17.48
CA ALA A 258 9.02 -7.62 18.30
C ALA A 258 9.32 -9.12 18.04
N ALA A 259 8.29 -9.92 17.80
CA ALA A 259 8.42 -11.35 17.48
C ALA A 259 9.12 -11.59 16.13
N ALA A 260 8.78 -10.82 15.09
CA ALA A 260 9.36 -10.95 13.75
C ALA A 260 10.74 -10.30 13.60
N CYS A 261 11.05 -9.28 14.40
CA CYS A 261 12.34 -8.60 14.37
C CYS A 261 13.49 -9.55 14.71
N ASN A 262 14.61 -9.37 14.01
CA ASN A 262 15.83 -10.15 14.20
C ASN A 262 17.08 -9.28 14.33
N THR A 263 18.18 -9.89 14.77
CA THR A 263 19.46 -9.19 15.01
C THR A 263 20.45 -9.36 13.86
N HIS A 264 20.08 -10.11 12.82
CA HIS A 264 20.93 -10.37 11.64
C HIS A 264 20.75 -9.29 10.57
N ASP A 265 19.51 -8.85 10.37
CA ASP A 265 19.13 -7.75 9.49
C ASP A 265 19.35 -6.42 10.21
N GLY A 266 20.57 -5.89 10.14
CA GLY A 266 20.88 -4.59 10.70
C GLY A 266 20.05 -3.47 10.06
N GLN A 267 19.66 -2.48 10.86
CA GLN A 267 18.86 -1.32 10.47
C GLN A 267 19.71 -0.05 10.38
N GLY A 268 19.20 0.98 9.71
CA GLY A 268 19.84 2.28 9.64
C GLY A 268 20.65 2.52 8.35
N PRO A 269 20.76 3.79 7.91
CA PRO A 269 21.60 4.17 6.77
C PRO A 269 23.10 4.17 7.12
N LEU A 270 23.45 4.22 8.40
CA LEU A 270 24.84 4.30 8.90
C LEU A 270 25.46 2.89 9.03
N LYS A 271 26.77 2.79 8.79
CA LYS A 271 27.56 1.57 9.00
C LYS A 271 28.49 1.75 10.21
N PRO A 272 28.63 0.74 11.11
CA PRO A 272 27.89 -0.52 11.12
C PRO A 272 26.40 -0.27 11.41
N ARG A 273 25.55 -1.09 10.79
CA ARG A 273 24.09 -0.98 10.98
C ARG A 273 23.74 -1.32 12.43
N ALA A 274 22.71 -0.66 12.96
CA ALA A 274 22.26 -0.87 14.33
C ALA A 274 21.52 -2.21 14.44
N ASN A 275 21.67 -2.88 15.57
CA ASN A 275 20.87 -4.04 15.91
C ASN A 275 19.47 -3.61 16.33
N HIS A 276 18.50 -4.45 16.04
CA HIS A 276 17.13 -4.23 16.47
C HIS A 276 16.99 -4.46 17.98
N LEU A 277 16.72 -3.40 18.75
CA LEU A 277 16.71 -3.47 20.22
C LEU A 277 15.60 -4.37 20.79
N LEU A 278 14.46 -4.46 20.09
CA LEU A 278 13.29 -5.23 20.47
C LEU A 278 13.22 -6.62 19.81
N ALA A 279 14.24 -7.04 19.05
CA ALA A 279 14.21 -8.32 18.35
C ALA A 279 14.16 -9.50 19.31
N GLN A 280 13.09 -10.30 19.21
CA GLN A 280 12.93 -11.56 19.93
C GLN A 280 13.31 -12.78 19.08
N GLN A 281 13.25 -12.66 17.75
CA GLN A 281 13.39 -13.80 16.83
C GLN A 281 12.45 -14.97 17.16
N ASP A 282 11.23 -14.67 17.61
CA ASP A 282 10.26 -15.66 18.07
C ASP A 282 9.20 -15.91 16.97
N TRP A 283 9.60 -16.71 15.96
CA TRP A 283 8.70 -17.04 14.84
C TRP A 283 7.47 -17.84 15.28
N GLN A 284 7.58 -18.68 16.31
CA GLN A 284 6.44 -19.43 16.84
C GLN A 284 5.38 -18.48 17.43
N ARG A 285 5.83 -17.49 18.22
CA ARG A 285 4.94 -16.44 18.72
C ARG A 285 4.38 -15.60 17.59
N PHE A 286 5.16 -15.29 16.56
CA PHE A 286 4.68 -14.55 15.39
C PHE A 286 3.50 -15.29 14.72
N TRP A 287 3.67 -16.56 14.36
CA TRP A 287 2.59 -17.37 13.75
C TRP A 287 1.37 -17.50 14.66
N THR A 288 1.60 -17.72 15.96
CA THR A 288 0.53 -17.80 16.97
C THR A 288 -0.27 -16.50 17.05
N LEU A 289 0.41 -15.35 17.02
CA LEU A 289 -0.24 -14.04 17.06
C LEU A 289 -1.04 -13.79 15.78
N VAL A 290 -0.46 -14.07 14.61
CA VAL A 290 -1.15 -13.93 13.30
C VAL A 290 -2.44 -14.76 13.26
N GLY A 291 -2.40 -16.01 13.76
CA GLY A 291 -3.58 -16.88 13.85
C GLY A 291 -4.57 -16.52 14.97
N SER A 292 -4.26 -15.52 15.81
CA SER A 292 -5.08 -15.17 16.98
C SER A 292 -6.19 -14.16 16.64
N LYS A 293 -7.23 -14.11 17.48
CA LYS A 293 -8.31 -13.12 17.38
C LYS A 293 -7.87 -11.68 17.71
N GLN A 294 -6.64 -11.46 18.18
CA GLN A 294 -6.11 -10.13 18.48
C GLN A 294 -5.66 -9.39 17.20
N VAL A 295 -5.30 -10.15 16.18
CA VAL A 295 -4.85 -9.64 14.89
C VAL A 295 -6.05 -9.62 13.95
N SER A 296 -6.40 -8.45 13.43
CA SER A 296 -7.46 -8.36 12.43
C SER A 296 -7.00 -8.95 11.10
N TYR A 297 -7.95 -9.31 10.25
CA TYR A 297 -7.65 -9.79 8.90
C TYR A 297 -6.69 -8.85 8.13
N LEU A 298 -6.94 -7.55 8.13
CA LEU A 298 -6.04 -6.59 7.48
C LEU A 298 -4.68 -6.45 8.17
N MET A 299 -4.60 -6.61 9.49
CA MET A 299 -3.29 -6.67 10.16
C MET A 299 -2.51 -7.92 9.74
N ALA A 300 -3.18 -9.06 9.57
CA ALA A 300 -2.57 -10.28 9.05
C ALA A 300 -2.10 -10.10 7.60
N CYS A 301 -2.89 -9.44 6.73
CA CYS A 301 -2.46 -9.08 5.38
C CYS A 301 -1.22 -8.17 5.37
N VAL A 302 -1.10 -7.21 6.31
CA VAL A 302 0.13 -6.40 6.43
C VAL A 302 1.31 -7.25 6.92
N ALA A 303 1.07 -8.19 7.83
CA ALA A 303 2.10 -9.10 8.34
C ALA A 303 2.59 -10.09 7.27
N GLU A 304 1.72 -10.54 6.37
CA GLU A 304 2.00 -11.45 5.27
C GLU A 304 3.12 -10.96 4.35
N ILE A 305 3.22 -9.64 4.15
CA ILE A 305 4.30 -8.98 3.40
C ILE A 305 5.68 -9.44 3.92
N TYR A 306 5.76 -9.80 5.20
CA TYR A 306 6.99 -10.16 5.90
C TYR A 306 7.07 -11.64 6.29
N PHE A 307 6.16 -12.51 5.83
CA PHE A 307 6.25 -13.94 6.15
C PHE A 307 7.57 -14.56 5.69
N ASN A 308 8.03 -14.21 4.49
CA ASN A 308 9.32 -14.70 3.99
C ASN A 308 10.52 -14.16 4.77
N LEU A 309 10.41 -12.97 5.38
CA LEU A 309 11.43 -12.47 6.32
C LEU A 309 11.51 -13.38 7.55
N VAL A 310 10.37 -13.68 8.17
CA VAL A 310 10.29 -14.54 9.37
C VAL A 310 10.75 -15.97 9.06
N ARG A 311 10.31 -16.55 7.94
CA ARG A 311 10.73 -17.87 7.47
C ARG A 311 12.24 -17.94 7.25
N ARG A 312 12.84 -16.88 6.65
CA ARG A 312 14.29 -16.78 6.47
C ARG A 312 15.02 -16.70 7.82
N THR A 313 14.50 -15.94 8.77
CA THR A 313 15.07 -15.86 10.12
C THR A 313 15.05 -17.23 10.81
N ALA A 314 13.93 -17.95 10.73
CA ALA A 314 13.81 -19.30 11.27
C ALA A 314 14.81 -20.27 10.62
N LEU A 315 14.87 -20.31 9.29
CA LEU A 315 15.81 -21.15 8.55
C LEU A 315 17.27 -20.83 8.90
N SER A 316 17.62 -19.54 8.99
CA SER A 316 18.96 -19.11 9.40
C SER A 316 19.29 -19.58 10.82
N ALA A 317 18.37 -19.45 11.77
CA ALA A 317 18.58 -19.90 13.15
C ALA A 317 18.80 -21.43 13.22
N LEU A 318 18.02 -22.21 12.45
CA LEU A 318 18.22 -23.66 12.31
C LEU A 318 19.60 -23.99 11.77
N VAL A 319 20.02 -23.33 10.68
CA VAL A 319 21.32 -23.58 10.05
C VAL A 319 22.47 -23.27 11.01
N HIS A 320 22.43 -22.13 11.70
CA HIS A 320 23.50 -21.75 12.64
C HIS A 320 23.55 -22.67 13.86
N GLY A 321 22.40 -23.06 14.42
CA GLY A 321 22.34 -23.92 15.59
C GLY A 321 22.90 -25.33 15.37
N PHE A 322 22.83 -25.86 14.14
CA PHE A 322 23.21 -27.24 13.84
C PHE A 322 24.48 -27.40 12.99
N ARG A 323 24.95 -26.35 12.30
CA ARG A 323 26.20 -26.41 11.51
C ARG A 323 27.47 -26.33 12.34
N GLU A 324 27.48 -25.60 13.46
CA GLU A 324 28.75 -25.29 14.16
C GLU A 324 29.45 -26.54 14.75
N ASN A 325 28.75 -27.65 14.95
CA ASN A 325 29.31 -28.83 15.65
C ASN A 325 29.11 -30.19 14.96
N ASN A 326 28.41 -30.28 13.82
CA ASN A 326 28.05 -31.57 13.22
C ASN A 326 28.66 -31.80 11.84
N LYS A 327 29.31 -32.96 11.67
CA LYS A 327 29.81 -33.46 10.36
C LYS A 327 28.71 -34.13 9.52
N THR A 328 27.52 -34.28 10.08
CA THR A 328 26.36 -34.95 9.50
C THR A 328 25.13 -34.06 9.65
N SER A 329 24.32 -33.93 8.61
CA SER A 329 23.05 -33.22 8.71
C SER A 329 22.09 -33.97 9.66
N PRO A 330 21.37 -33.27 10.56
CA PRO A 330 20.46 -33.92 11.48
C PRO A 330 19.31 -34.61 10.74
N LEU A 331 19.01 -35.84 11.19
CA LEU A 331 17.86 -36.64 10.79
C LEU A 331 16.58 -35.77 10.75
N ASP A 332 16.35 -35.13 11.89
CA ASP A 332 15.04 -34.68 12.41
C ASP A 332 14.34 -33.57 11.62
N TRP A 333 15.05 -32.88 10.73
CA TRP A 333 14.50 -31.79 9.90
C TRP A 333 13.72 -32.33 8.69
N THR A 334 12.69 -33.12 8.99
CA THR A 334 11.74 -33.62 7.99
C THR A 334 10.93 -32.48 7.37
N VAL A 335 10.36 -32.74 6.20
CA VAL A 335 9.47 -31.79 5.51
C VAL A 335 8.27 -31.42 6.38
N ASP A 336 7.66 -32.39 7.08
CA ASP A 336 6.55 -32.15 8.01
C ASP A 336 6.90 -31.16 9.13
N VAL A 337 8.10 -31.31 9.72
CA VAL A 337 8.59 -30.41 10.77
C VAL A 337 8.84 -29.01 10.23
N LEU A 338 9.40 -28.91 9.02
CA LEU A 338 9.65 -27.62 8.37
C LEU A 338 8.36 -26.94 7.92
N LEU A 339 7.36 -27.70 7.49
CA LEU A 339 6.02 -27.20 7.14
C LEU A 339 5.40 -26.47 8.35
N ASP A 340 5.45 -27.09 9.54
CA ASP A 340 4.94 -26.52 10.79
C ASP A 340 5.75 -25.30 11.24
N ILE A 341 7.08 -25.39 11.26
CA ILE A 341 7.95 -24.29 11.73
C ILE A 341 7.88 -23.04 10.83
N LEU A 342 7.83 -23.26 9.51
CA LEU A 342 7.79 -22.18 8.53
C LEU A 342 6.36 -21.71 8.22
N ALA A 343 5.36 -22.38 8.78
CA ALA A 343 3.94 -22.11 8.57
C ALA A 343 3.61 -21.98 7.07
N PHE A 344 3.96 -23.02 6.31
CA PHE A 344 3.53 -23.17 4.91
C PHE A 344 2.24 -23.99 4.85
N ASP A 345 1.49 -23.84 3.75
CA ASP A 345 0.22 -24.54 3.55
C ASP A 345 0.45 -25.92 2.90
N GLU A 346 1.48 -26.03 2.05
CA GLU A 346 1.79 -27.21 1.26
C GLU A 346 3.28 -27.56 1.30
N GLU A 347 3.61 -28.86 1.28
CA GLU A 347 4.99 -29.35 1.28
C GLU A 347 5.81 -28.81 0.10
N GLU A 348 5.21 -28.67 -1.09
CA GLU A 348 5.86 -28.12 -2.29
C GLU A 348 6.47 -26.72 -2.06
N GLN A 349 5.83 -25.91 -1.21
CA GLN A 349 6.32 -24.58 -0.85
C GLN A 349 7.58 -24.66 0.01
N VAL A 350 7.69 -25.67 0.88
CA VAL A 350 8.90 -25.92 1.70
C VAL A 350 10.08 -26.24 0.80
N TYR A 351 9.91 -27.16 -0.16
CA TYR A 351 10.96 -27.49 -1.13
C TYR A 351 11.40 -26.25 -1.91
N THR A 352 10.44 -25.57 -2.54
CA THR A 352 10.71 -24.37 -3.35
C THR A 352 11.44 -23.29 -2.55
N PHE A 353 11.02 -23.06 -1.30
CA PHE A 353 11.64 -22.06 -0.43
C PHE A 353 13.08 -22.46 -0.05
N CYS A 354 13.29 -23.67 0.46
CA CYS A 354 14.62 -24.13 0.88
C CYS A 354 15.61 -24.22 -0.28
N GLU A 355 15.18 -24.72 -1.44
CA GLU A 355 15.98 -24.77 -2.67
C GLU A 355 16.38 -23.38 -3.18
N ALA A 356 15.51 -22.38 -3.04
CA ALA A 356 15.84 -20.99 -3.38
C ALA A 356 16.97 -20.40 -2.50
N TYR A 357 17.20 -20.96 -1.30
CA TYR A 357 18.34 -20.63 -0.44
C TYR A 357 19.55 -21.55 -0.65
N GLY A 358 19.49 -22.46 -1.63
CA GLY A 358 20.58 -23.37 -2.00
C GLY A 358 20.63 -24.67 -1.21
N PHE A 359 19.59 -24.99 -0.42
CA PHE A 359 19.51 -26.26 0.29
C PHE A 359 18.96 -27.39 -0.59
N SER A 360 19.33 -28.63 -0.30
CA SER A 360 18.76 -29.82 -0.94
C SER A 360 18.11 -30.75 0.09
N PHE A 361 17.31 -31.71 -0.39
CA PHE A 361 16.65 -32.69 0.47
C PHE A 361 17.24 -34.08 0.21
N ALA A 362 17.63 -34.76 1.30
CA ALA A 362 18.09 -36.14 1.28
C ALA A 362 16.98 -37.07 1.80
N GLN A 363 17.11 -38.38 1.54
CA GLN A 363 16.12 -39.37 1.93
C GLN A 363 16.70 -40.29 3.01
N ARG A 364 15.91 -40.52 4.06
CA ARG A 364 16.23 -41.48 5.14
C ARG A 364 15.91 -42.92 4.71
N GLU A 365 16.38 -43.88 5.50
CA GLU A 365 16.10 -45.32 5.29
C GLU A 365 14.61 -45.68 5.38
N ASP A 366 13.82 -44.90 6.12
CA ASP A 366 12.36 -45.05 6.26
C ASP A 366 11.56 -44.43 5.09
N GLY A 367 12.24 -43.80 4.14
CA GLY A 367 11.65 -43.15 2.97
C GLY A 367 11.28 -41.67 3.18
N GLN A 368 11.35 -41.13 4.41
CA GLN A 368 11.08 -39.72 4.67
C GLN A 368 12.21 -38.82 4.16
N GLN A 369 11.83 -37.67 3.62
CA GLN A 369 12.79 -36.65 3.19
C GLN A 369 13.10 -35.67 4.32
N TYR A 370 14.36 -35.24 4.39
CA TYR A 370 14.85 -34.26 5.35
C TYR A 370 15.76 -33.24 4.67
N LEU A 371 15.82 -32.04 5.24
CA LEU A 371 16.64 -30.95 4.74
C LEU A 371 18.12 -31.21 5.05
N ASP A 372 18.94 -31.28 4.00
CA ASP A 372 20.39 -31.40 4.15
C ASP A 372 21.01 -30.04 4.48
N LEU A 373 21.37 -29.84 5.75
CA LEU A 373 22.01 -28.61 6.22
C LEU A 373 23.49 -28.48 5.79
N LEU A 374 24.06 -29.50 5.15
CA LEU A 374 25.45 -29.50 4.68
C LEU A 374 25.59 -29.25 3.17
N SER A 375 24.47 -29.19 2.44
CA SER A 375 24.43 -28.92 1.00
C SER A 375 25.09 -27.60 0.60
#